data_AF-A0A235EWI9-F1
#
_entry.id   AF-A0A235EWI9-F1
#
_cell.length_a   1.000
_cell.length_b   1.000
_cell.length_c   1.000
_cell.angle_alpha   90.00
_cell.angle_beta   90.00
_cell.angle_gamma   90.00
#
_symmetry.space_group_name_H-M   'P 1'
#
loop_
_entity.id
_entity.type
_entity.pdbx_description
1 polymer ?
#
loop_
_entity_poly.entity_id
_entity_poly.type
_entity_poly.pdbx_seq_one_letter_code
_entity_poly.pdbx_strand_id
1 'polypeptide(L)'
;MRTQDLMVVEGSRHQPHDPICPDGVELAINRAIHAGYRVGREVLVGHVAGSVVGYNIGHYGRFSGARYPLLVKTEFGVAKCSLQEVAAA
;
A
#
# COMPACT_ATOMS: atom_id res chain seq x y z
N MET A 1 -18.17 -22.72 -16.06
CA MET A 1 -17.05 -22.28 -15.20
C MET A 1 -17.30 -22.82 -13.80
N ARG A 2 -16.37 -23.58 -13.23
CA ARG A 2 -16.45 -23.96 -11.80
C ARG A 2 -15.92 -22.78 -11.00
N THR A 3 -16.78 -22.14 -10.21
CA THR A 3 -16.38 -21.25 -9.12
C THR A 3 -15.75 -22.13 -8.04
N GLN A 4 -14.42 -22.18 -8.00
CA GLN A 4 -13.73 -22.68 -6.82
C GLN A 4 -13.85 -21.59 -5.76
N ASP A 5 -14.50 -21.91 -4.65
CA ASP A 5 -14.57 -21.03 -3.49
C ASP A 5 -13.15 -20.78 -2.99
N LEU A 6 -12.74 -19.52 -3.01
CA LEU A 6 -11.43 -19.11 -2.53
C LEU A 6 -11.44 -19.23 -1.00
N MET A 7 -10.60 -20.11 -0.46
CA MET A 7 -10.44 -20.28 0.98
C MET A 7 -9.61 -19.12 1.54
N VAL A 8 -10.19 -18.38 2.49
CA VAL A 8 -9.46 -17.39 3.29
C VAL A 8 -8.55 -18.16 4.26
N VAL A 9 -7.24 -18.00 4.11
CA VAL A 9 -6.26 -18.55 5.05
C VAL A 9 -5.84 -17.45 6.01
N GLU A 10 -6.15 -17.59 7.29
CA GLU A 10 -5.61 -16.73 8.34
C GLU A 10 -4.14 -17.08 8.59
N GLY A 11 -3.23 -16.23 8.11
CA GLY A 11 -1.81 -16.35 8.39
C GLY A 11 -1.48 -15.87 9.80
N SER A 12 -1.53 -16.76 10.80
CA SER A 12 -1.15 -16.44 12.18
C SER A 12 0.37 -16.30 12.31
N ARG A 13 0.92 -15.10 12.05
CA ARG A 13 2.27 -14.74 12.50
C ARG A 13 2.17 -13.83 13.71
N HIS A 14 2.48 -14.38 14.89
CA HIS A 14 2.81 -13.58 16.07
C HIS A 14 4.10 -12.79 15.78
N GLN A 15 3.96 -11.49 15.57
CA GLN A 15 5.06 -10.54 15.67
C GLN A 15 4.78 -9.58 16.83
N PRO A 16 5.84 -9.09 17.51
CA PRO A 16 5.68 -8.17 18.63
C PRO A 16 4.95 -6.92 18.14
N HIS A 17 4.02 -6.45 18.96
CA HIS A 17 3.27 -5.21 18.77
C HIS A 17 4.24 -4.05 18.50
N ASP A 18 4.42 -3.66 17.23
CA ASP A 18 4.51 -2.23 16.92
C ASP A 18 3.19 -1.64 17.45
N PRO A 19 3.20 -0.52 18.19
CA PRO A 19 1.97 0.07 18.71
C PRO A 19 1.05 0.29 17.52
N ILE A 20 0.02 -0.55 17.46
CA ILE A 20 -1.01 -0.52 16.45
C ILE A 20 -1.65 0.84 16.59
N CYS A 21 -1.28 1.78 15.73
CA CYS A 21 -2.03 3.00 15.61
C CYS A 21 -3.40 2.57 15.07
N PRO A 22 -4.50 2.74 15.83
CA PRO A 22 -5.82 2.24 15.46
C PRO A 22 -6.39 2.89 14.18
N ASP A 23 -5.70 3.91 13.68
CA ASP A 23 -5.90 4.62 12.42
C ASP A 23 -5.59 3.74 11.17
N GLY A 24 -5.78 2.43 11.29
CA GLY A 24 -5.16 1.39 10.49
C GLY A 24 -5.62 1.37 9.04
N VAL A 25 -4.69 1.44 8.10
CA VAL A 25 -4.88 1.27 6.65
C VAL A 25 -5.85 2.28 6.01
N GLU A 26 -7.14 2.26 6.32
CA GLU A 26 -8.15 3.14 5.73
C GLU A 26 -7.81 4.62 5.94
N LEU A 27 -7.40 5.03 7.14
CA LEU A 27 -7.00 6.43 7.36
C LEU A 27 -5.73 6.77 6.57
N ALA A 28 -4.76 5.86 6.48
CA ALA A 28 -3.55 6.07 5.70
C ALA A 28 -3.84 6.21 4.20
N ILE A 29 -4.76 5.40 3.67
CA ILE A 29 -5.27 5.49 2.30
C ILE A 29 -5.99 6.81 2.08
N ASN A 30 -6.88 7.20 3.00
CA ASN A 30 -7.56 8.49 2.93
C ASN A 30 -6.56 9.65 2.93
N ARG A 31 -5.55 9.63 3.81
CA ARG A 31 -4.48 10.65 3.81
C ARG A 31 -3.73 10.69 2.47
N ALA A 32 -3.43 9.54 1.87
CA ALA A 32 -2.79 9.47 0.56
C ALA A 32 -3.66 10.10 -0.54
N ILE A 33 -4.97 9.81 -0.55
CA ILE A 33 -5.94 10.40 -1.49
C ILE A 33 -6.03 11.92 -1.33
N HIS A 34 -6.11 12.41 -0.08
CA HIS A 34 -6.18 13.84 0.23
C HIS A 34 -4.88 14.57 -0.15
N ALA A 35 -3.74 13.89 -0.07
CA ALA A 35 -2.44 14.40 -0.53
C ALA A 35 -2.29 14.38 -2.07
N GLY A 36 -3.27 13.86 -2.81
CA GLY A 36 -3.27 13.86 -4.28
C GLY A 36 -2.75 12.59 -4.94
N TYR A 37 -2.37 11.56 -4.17
CA TYR A 37 -1.90 10.27 -4.68
C TYR A 37 -3.07 9.35 -5.06
N ARG A 38 -3.82 9.77 -6.07
CA ARG A 38 -4.94 9.01 -6.66
C ARG A 38 -4.43 8.00 -7.68
N VAL A 39 -5.18 6.92 -7.89
CA VAL A 39 -4.89 5.95 -8.97
C VAL A 39 -4.77 6.69 -10.32
N GLY A 40 -3.74 6.33 -11.09
CA GLY A 40 -3.36 6.98 -12.34
C GLY A 40 -2.42 8.19 -12.17
N ARG A 41 -2.19 8.67 -10.94
CA ARG A 41 -1.25 9.77 -10.69
C ARG A 41 0.18 9.33 -10.99
N GLU A 42 0.86 10.10 -11.84
CA GLU A 42 2.30 9.97 -12.06
C GLU A 42 3.08 10.46 -10.85
N VAL A 43 4.09 9.67 -10.48
CA VAL A 43 4.90 9.87 -9.28
C VAL A 43 6.34 9.43 -9.52
N LEU A 44 7.23 9.90 -8.66
CA LEU A 44 8.61 9.44 -8.55
C LEU A 44 8.78 8.68 -7.24
N VAL A 45 9.38 7.49 -7.31
CA VAL A 45 9.91 6.77 -6.14
C VAL A 45 11.42 6.95 -6.15
N GLY A 46 11.92 7.91 -5.38
CA GLY A 46 13.29 8.41 -5.55
C GLY A 46 13.49 8.99 -6.96
N HIS A 47 14.28 8.31 -7.80
CA HIS A 47 14.52 8.68 -9.20
C HIS A 47 13.74 7.85 -10.22
N VAL A 48 12.96 6.87 -9.76
CA VAL A 48 12.24 5.94 -10.64
C VAL A 48 10.84 6.45 -10.91
N ALA A 49 10.51 6.67 -12.17
CA ALA A 49 9.17 7.06 -12.59
C ALA A 49 8.17 5.90 -12.42
N GLY A 50 6.95 6.25 -12.05
CA GLY A 50 5.85 5.30 -11.93
C GLY A 50 4.49 5.96 -11.87
N SER A 51 3.48 5.13 -11.67
CA SER A 51 2.10 5.57 -11.47
C SER A 51 1.47 4.86 -10.29
N VAL A 52 0.64 5.58 -9.53
CA VAL A 52 -0.19 4.98 -8.49
C VAL A 52 -1.19 4.04 -9.16
N VAL A 53 -1.17 2.76 -8.82
CA VAL A 53 -2.08 1.74 -9.38
C VAL A 53 -3.09 1.22 -8.37
N GLY A 54 -2.97 1.61 -7.10
CA GLY A 54 -3.90 1.22 -6.06
C GLY A 54 -3.37 1.53 -4.66
N TYR A 55 -4.01 0.88 -3.69
CA TYR A 55 -3.72 1.08 -2.28
C TYR A 55 -3.40 -0.24 -1.60
N ASN A 56 -2.44 -0.21 -0.68
CA ASN A 56 -2.04 -1.36 0.11
C ASN A 56 -3.04 -1.56 1.25
N ILE A 57 -3.90 -2.58 1.13
CA ILE A 57 -4.89 -2.93 2.15
C ILE A 57 -4.37 -3.93 3.19
N GLY A 58 -3.10 -4.33 3.10
CA GLY A 58 -2.52 -5.34 3.97
C GLY A 58 -2.34 -4.83 5.40
N HIS A 59 -3.03 -5.42 6.36
CA HIS A 59 -2.97 -4.98 7.76
C HIS A 59 -1.68 -5.40 8.48
N TYR A 60 -1.03 -6.47 8.03
CA TYR A 60 0.08 -7.11 8.73
C TYR A 60 1.38 -7.15 7.92
N GLY A 61 2.49 -7.38 8.64
CA GLY A 61 3.84 -7.52 8.08
C GLY A 61 4.62 -6.20 8.04
N ARG A 62 5.92 -6.31 7.73
CA ARG A 62 6.87 -5.18 7.73
C ARG A 62 6.45 -4.00 6.85
N PHE A 63 5.67 -4.27 5.79
CA PHE A 63 5.18 -3.29 4.81
C PHE A 63 3.64 -3.25 4.80
N SER A 64 3.05 -3.00 5.97
CA SER A 64 1.60 -2.85 6.13
C SER A 64 1.08 -1.58 5.47
N GLY A 65 -0.20 -1.57 5.11
CA GLY A 65 -0.90 -0.45 4.48
C GLY A 65 -0.98 0.80 5.36
N ALA A 66 -0.92 0.63 6.69
CA ALA A 66 -0.87 1.75 7.62
C ALA A 66 0.41 2.60 7.47
N ARG A 67 1.52 1.98 7.03
CA ARG A 67 2.83 2.65 6.85
C ARG A 67 3.16 2.90 5.38
N TYR A 68 2.74 1.99 4.50
CA TYR A 68 3.03 2.00 3.07
C TYR A 68 1.72 1.93 2.28
N PRO A 69 0.89 3.00 2.28
CA PRO A 69 -0.47 2.95 1.75
C PRO A 69 -0.55 2.87 0.22
N LEU A 70 0.51 3.21 -0.51
CA LEU A 70 0.48 3.28 -1.97
C LEU A 70 0.97 2.00 -2.63
N LEU A 71 0.34 1.62 -3.74
CA LEU A 71 0.90 0.69 -4.72
C LEU A 71 1.32 1.49 -5.96
N VAL A 72 2.61 1.50 -6.26
CA VAL A 72 3.18 2.23 -7.40
C VAL A 72 3.73 1.23 -8.41
N LYS A 73 3.26 1.31 -9.66
CA LYS A 73 3.82 0.55 -10.78
C LYS A 73 4.95 1.35 -11.40
N THR A 74 6.11 0.74 -11.51
CA THR A 74 7.31 1.26 -12.18
C THR A 74 7.74 0.29 -13.28
N GLU A 75 8.86 0.57 -13.95
CA GLU A 75 9.50 -0.36 -14.88
C GLU A 75 9.98 -1.67 -14.21
N PHE A 76 10.21 -1.65 -12.89
CA PHE A 76 10.71 -2.80 -12.12
C PHE A 76 9.59 -3.65 -11.48
N GLY A 77 8.32 -3.26 -11.65
CA GLY A 77 7.16 -3.96 -11.09
C GLY A 77 6.30 -3.06 -10.19
N VAL A 78 5.54 -3.68 -9.29
CA VAL A 78 4.66 -2.96 -8.34
C VAL A 78 5.29 -2.97 -6.95
N ALA A 79 5.47 -1.78 -6.38
CA ALA A 79 6.04 -1.59 -5.05
C ALA A 79 5.00 -1.02 -4.08
N LYS A 80 5.15 -1.38 -2.79
CA LYS A 80 4.45 -0.73 -1.68
C LYS A 80 5.28 0.46 -1.23
N CYS A 81 4.68 1.65 -1.18
CA CYS A 81 5.39 2.89 -0.86
C CYS A 81 4.69 3.66 0.26
N SER A 82 5.49 4.22 1.14
CA SER A 82 5.08 5.25 2.10
C SER A 82 4.97 6.61 1.39
N LEU A 83 4.26 7.56 2.00
CA LEU A 83 4.16 8.90 1.43
C LEU A 83 5.49 9.69 1.47
N GLN A 84 6.47 9.23 2.23
CA GLN A 84 7.80 9.86 2.33
C GLN A 84 8.75 9.38 1.22
N GLU A 85 8.46 8.24 0.61
CA GLU A 85 9.25 7.66 -0.48
C GLU A 85 8.77 8.11 -1.87
N VAL A 86 7.64 8.83 -1.93
CA VAL A 86 6.95 9.19 -3.17
C VAL A 86 6.84 10.71 -3.29
N ALA A 87 7.16 11.24 -4.47
CA ALA A 87 6.93 12.62 -4.84
C ALA A 87 6.02 12.70 -6.08
N ALA A 88 5.30 13.81 -6.25
CA ALA A 88 4.67 14.11 -7.52
C ALA A 88 5.74 14.25 -8.61
N ALA A 89 5.52 13.61 -9.76
CA ALA A 89 6.31 13.83 -10.97
C ALA A 89 6.01 15.22 -11.56
#